data_AF-A0A1M5J056-F1
#
_entry.id   AF-A0A1M5J056-F1
#
_cell.length_a   1.000
_cell.length_b   1.000
_cell.length_c   1.000
_cell.angle_alpha   90.00
_cell.angle_beta   90.00
_cell.angle_gamma   90.00
#
_symmetry.space_group_name_H-M   'P 1'
#
loop_
_entity.id
_entity.type
_entity.pdbx_description
1 polymer ?
#
loop_
_entity_poly.entity_id
_entity_poly.type
_entity_poly.pdbx_seq_one_letter_code
_entity_poly.pdbx_strand_id
1 'polypeptide(L)'
;MTTYTKSQLSSLNEEELIQIGADEYNLELDDSMSKTALVEEIWASIKASIKASKENEKDAKESLDSTPADKKEKVKITIAKGGENDPDYVTPAINGRVWQIKRGVEVEVPKFVARHIQKLTQTVYKPVQDSSGKVIGKKAEEVARFNVQTNF
;
A
#
# COMPACT_ATOMS: atom_id res chain seq x y z
N MET A 1 3.92 7.15 10.37
CA MET A 1 4.44 6.44 11.54
C MET A 1 5.87 6.88 11.76
N THR A 2 6.12 7.52 12.89
CA THR A 2 7.47 7.89 13.31
C THR A 2 8.07 6.68 14.01
N THR A 3 9.19 6.15 13.52
CA THR A 3 9.78 4.95 14.13
C THR A 3 10.67 5.38 15.30
N TYR A 4 10.25 5.12 16.54
CA TYR A 4 11.05 5.39 17.73
C TYR A 4 12.07 4.27 17.97
N THR A 5 13.25 4.63 18.45
CA THR A 5 14.25 3.69 18.98
C THR A 5 14.03 3.45 20.47
N LYS A 6 14.48 2.30 21.00
CA LYS A 6 14.38 2.00 22.45
C LYS A 6 15.00 3.11 23.33
N SER A 7 16.10 3.71 22.86
CA SER A 7 16.76 4.83 23.54
C SER A 7 15.91 6.11 23.56
N GLN A 8 15.19 6.41 22.47
CA GLN A 8 14.26 7.54 22.42
C GLN A 8 13.07 7.32 23.38
N LEU A 9 12.47 6.13 23.39
CA LEU A 9 11.39 5.80 24.33
C LEU A 9 11.85 5.93 25.80
N SER A 10 13.08 5.52 26.11
CA SER A 10 13.64 5.62 27.46
C SER A 10 13.84 7.07 27.93
N SER A 11 13.96 8.02 27.00
CA SER A 11 14.12 9.45 27.32
C SER A 11 12.81 10.19 27.58
N LEU A 12 11.65 9.59 27.22
CA LEU A 12 10.33 10.19 27.39
C LEU A 12 9.76 10.00 28.80
N ASN A 13 8.78 10.80 29.16
CA ASN A 13 8.03 10.66 30.41
C ASN A 13 6.95 9.58 30.31
N GLU A 14 6.43 9.12 31.45
CA GLU A 14 5.43 8.04 31.52
C GLU A 14 4.12 8.42 30.81
N GLU A 15 3.63 9.65 30.99
CA GLU A 15 2.45 10.17 30.30
C GLU A 15 2.63 10.18 28.78
N GLU A 16 3.81 10.60 28.29
CA GLU A 16 4.13 10.62 26.86
C GLU A 16 4.18 9.20 26.28
N LEU A 17 4.70 8.24 27.05
CA LEU A 17 4.75 6.83 26.64
C LEU A 17 3.35 6.22 26.55
N ILE A 18 2.48 6.49 27.53
CA ILE A 18 1.08 6.03 27.51
C ILE A 18 0.37 6.61 26.28
N GLN A 19 0.54 7.91 26.02
CA GLN A 19 -0.07 8.56 24.86
C GLN A 19 0.45 7.99 23.53
N ILE A 20 1.76 7.81 23.37
CA ILE A 20 2.35 7.21 22.16
C ILE A 20 1.86 5.78 21.97
N GLY A 21 1.78 4.99 23.05
CA GLY A 21 1.27 3.64 23.01
C GLY A 21 -0.16 3.57 22.48
N ALA A 22 -1.04 4.44 22.98
CA ALA A 22 -2.43 4.51 22.54
C ALA A 22 -2.57 5.05 21.10
N ASP A 23 -1.98 6.22 20.81
CA ASP A 23 -2.19 6.96 19.56
C ASP A 23 -1.50 6.29 18.35
N GLU A 24 -0.26 5.81 18.53
CA GLU A 24 0.54 5.28 17.41
C GLU A 24 0.51 3.75 17.30
N TYR A 25 0.33 3.05 18.42
CA TYR A 25 0.47 1.59 18.49
C TYR A 25 -0.78 0.86 18.99
N ASN A 26 -1.86 1.59 19.33
CA ASN A 26 -3.12 1.06 19.83
C ASN A 26 -2.94 0.06 21.00
N LEU A 27 -2.06 0.43 21.94
CA LEU A 27 -1.79 -0.31 23.17
C LEU A 27 -2.60 0.25 24.33
N GLU A 28 -3.16 -0.63 25.15
CA GLU A 28 -3.82 -0.28 26.41
C GLU A 28 -2.76 -0.19 27.52
N LEU A 29 -2.10 0.97 27.62
CA LEU A 29 -1.11 1.27 28.66
C LEU A 29 -1.73 2.18 29.72
N ASP A 30 -1.33 2.00 30.98
CA ASP A 30 -1.80 2.81 32.10
C ASP A 30 -0.67 3.21 33.06
N ASP A 31 -1.01 4.03 34.04
CA ASP A 31 -0.12 4.57 35.07
C ASP A 31 0.26 3.54 36.15
N SER A 32 -0.32 2.34 36.12
CA SER A 32 0.06 1.24 37.01
C SER A 32 1.35 0.54 36.55
N MET A 33 1.74 0.73 35.28
CA MET A 33 2.95 0.17 34.69
C MET A 33 4.17 1.07 34.95
N SER A 34 5.29 0.47 35.35
CA SER A 34 6.57 1.21 35.46
C SER A 34 7.01 1.76 34.10
N LYS A 35 7.73 2.89 34.08
CA LYS A 35 8.37 3.43 32.86
C LYS A 35 9.11 2.37 32.03
N THR A 36 9.83 1.47 32.69
CA THR A 36 10.55 0.38 32.00
C THR A 36 9.57 -0.56 31.28
N ALA A 37 8.47 -0.95 31.92
CA ALA A 37 7.46 -1.81 31.33
C ALA A 37 6.75 -1.12 30.14
N LEU A 38 6.40 0.16 30.29
CA LEU A 38 5.82 0.97 29.20
C LEU A 38 6.73 1.01 27.97
N VAL A 39 8.03 1.26 28.17
CA VAL A 39 9.02 1.26 27.08
C VAL A 39 9.12 -0.11 26.40
N GLU A 40 9.04 -1.19 27.17
CA GLU A 40 9.18 -2.55 26.63
C GLU A 40 7.98 -2.99 25.81
N GLU A 41 6.75 -2.67 26.23
CA GLU A 41 5.53 -2.95 25.45
C GLU A 41 5.51 -2.20 24.12
N ILE A 42 5.79 -0.89 24.14
CA ILE A 42 5.86 -0.08 22.92
C ILE A 42 6.95 -0.60 21.99
N TRP A 43 8.13 -0.92 22.55
CA TRP A 43 9.23 -1.47 21.76
C TRP A 43 8.94 -2.87 21.20
N ALA A 44 8.16 -3.70 21.91
CA ALA A 44 7.71 -4.99 21.43
C ALA A 44 6.79 -4.83 20.22
N SER A 45 5.85 -3.88 20.26
CA SER A 45 4.97 -3.54 19.12
C SER A 45 5.77 -3.02 17.91
N ILE A 46 6.74 -2.13 18.13
CA ILE A 46 7.66 -1.66 17.09
C ILE A 46 8.46 -2.83 16.49
N LYS A 47 8.98 -3.73 17.32
CA LYS A 47 9.68 -4.92 16.82
C LYS A 47 8.78 -5.85 16.02
N ALA A 48 7.53 -6.06 16.47
CA ALA A 48 6.57 -6.90 15.77
C ALA A 48 6.24 -6.34 14.38
N SER A 49 5.99 -5.03 14.27
CA SER A 49 5.74 -4.37 12.98
C SER A 49 6.96 -4.38 12.05
N ILE A 50 8.17 -4.20 12.58
CA ILE A 50 9.42 -4.33 11.80
C ILE A 50 9.62 -5.77 11.34
N LYS A 51 9.37 -6.77 12.20
CA LYS A 51 9.51 -8.19 11.85
C LYS A 51 8.53 -8.58 10.76
N ALA A 52 7.26 -8.19 10.89
CA ALA A 52 6.24 -8.42 9.87
C ALA A 52 6.62 -7.77 8.52
N SER A 53 7.20 -6.57 8.56
CA SER A 53 7.71 -5.91 7.35
C SER A 53 8.88 -6.68 6.72
N LYS A 54 9.83 -7.17 7.52
CA LYS A 54 10.98 -7.94 7.04
C LYS A 54 10.63 -9.33 6.51
N GLU A 55 9.67 -10.02 7.13
CA GLU A 55 9.17 -11.31 6.63
C GLU A 55 8.49 -11.11 5.28
N ASN A 56 7.61 -10.10 5.14
CA ASN A 56 7.02 -9.73 3.86
C ASN A 56 8.07 -9.37 2.79
N GLU A 57 9.15 -8.67 3.16
CA GLU A 57 10.26 -8.38 2.25
C GLU A 57 11.06 -9.63 1.85
N LYS A 58 11.25 -10.57 2.76
CA LYS A 58 11.98 -11.83 2.52
C LYS A 58 11.17 -12.73 1.58
N ASP A 59 9.90 -12.94 1.86
CA ASP A 59 8.97 -13.67 0.99
C ASP A 59 8.87 -13.02 -0.40
N ALA A 60 8.82 -11.68 -0.46
CA ALA A 60 8.83 -10.97 -1.74
C ALA A 60 10.14 -11.17 -2.53
N LYS A 61 11.30 -11.15 -1.86
CA LYS A 61 12.63 -11.33 -2.48
C LYS A 61 12.85 -12.75 -2.98
N GLU A 62 12.59 -13.76 -2.16
CA GLU A 62 12.83 -15.17 -2.48
C GLU A 62 12.01 -15.60 -3.70
N SER A 63 10.80 -15.06 -3.77
CA SER A 63 9.88 -15.30 -4.87
C SER A 63 10.32 -14.47 -6.12
N LEU A 64 10.78 -13.22 -5.98
CA LEU A 64 11.33 -12.45 -7.11
C LEU A 64 12.55 -13.13 -7.75
N ASP A 65 13.38 -13.82 -6.96
CA ASP A 65 14.55 -14.49 -7.47
C ASP A 65 14.26 -15.68 -8.38
N SER A 66 13.12 -16.36 -8.21
CA SER A 66 12.66 -17.45 -9.08
C SER A 66 12.16 -16.99 -10.46
N THR A 67 12.11 -15.67 -10.71
CA THR A 67 11.66 -15.12 -11.99
C THR A 67 12.86 -15.01 -12.95
N PRO A 68 12.76 -15.46 -14.22
CA PRO A 68 13.85 -15.34 -15.20
C PRO A 68 14.40 -13.90 -15.29
N ALA A 69 15.72 -13.75 -15.38
CA ALA A 69 16.41 -12.46 -15.31
C ALA A 69 15.89 -11.41 -16.31
N ASP A 70 15.49 -11.86 -17.51
CA ASP A 70 14.90 -11.01 -18.57
C ASP A 70 13.56 -10.37 -18.19
N LYS A 71 12.92 -10.83 -17.10
CA LYS A 71 11.68 -10.27 -16.55
C LYS A 71 11.90 -9.40 -15.30
N LYS A 72 13.15 -9.23 -14.85
CA LYS A 72 13.52 -8.37 -13.71
C LYS A 72 13.79 -6.92 -14.10
N GLU A 73 13.74 -6.58 -15.40
CA GLU A 73 13.82 -5.18 -15.86
C GLU A 73 12.74 -4.35 -15.16
N LYS A 74 13.20 -3.33 -14.43
CA LYS A 74 12.31 -2.44 -13.69
C LYS A 74 12.02 -1.21 -14.53
N VAL A 75 10.79 -0.73 -14.43
CA VAL A 75 10.32 0.48 -15.10
C VAL A 75 9.65 1.37 -14.06
N LYS A 76 9.73 2.68 -14.30
CA LYS A 76 9.05 3.67 -13.48
C LYS A 76 7.64 3.85 -14.00
N ILE A 77 6.67 3.70 -13.10
CA ILE A 77 5.26 3.94 -13.41
C ILE A 77 4.67 4.99 -12.49
N THR A 78 3.66 5.69 -12.99
CA THR A 78 2.80 6.56 -12.18
C THR A 78 1.35 6.18 -12.44
N ILE A 79 0.65 5.77 -11.38
CA ILE A 79 -0.78 5.48 -11.44
C ILE A 79 -1.52 6.72 -10.96
N ALA A 80 -2.50 7.23 -11.71
CA ALA A 80 -3.25 8.40 -11.29
C ALA A 80 -3.96 8.17 -9.94
N LYS A 81 -4.09 9.25 -9.14
CA LYS A 81 -4.91 9.23 -7.91
C LYS A 81 -6.35 8.83 -8.23
N GLY A 82 -7.00 8.20 -7.26
CA GLY A 82 -8.41 7.86 -7.36
C GLY A 82 -9.31 9.03 -7.00
N GLY A 83 -10.61 8.76 -7.00
CA GLY A 83 -11.57 9.64 -6.35
C GLY A 83 -11.39 9.65 -4.83
N GLU A 84 -12.14 10.51 -4.15
CA GLU A 84 -12.05 10.71 -2.69
C GLU A 84 -12.28 9.44 -1.87
N ASN A 85 -13.07 8.49 -2.40
CA ASN A 85 -13.38 7.22 -1.74
C ASN A 85 -12.51 6.03 -2.23
N ASP A 86 -11.61 6.26 -3.19
CA ASP A 86 -10.76 5.20 -3.70
C ASP A 86 -9.53 4.99 -2.80
N PRO A 87 -9.06 3.75 -2.63
CA PRO A 87 -7.80 3.51 -1.94
C PRO A 87 -6.62 4.21 -2.63
N ASP A 88 -5.68 4.68 -1.80
CA ASP A 88 -4.41 5.29 -2.23
C ASP A 88 -3.44 4.29 -2.89
N TYR A 89 -3.80 3.00 -2.93
CA TYR A 89 -2.97 1.93 -3.47
C TYR A 89 -3.76 1.03 -4.42
N VAL A 90 -3.05 0.39 -5.34
CA VAL A 90 -3.56 -0.69 -6.20
C VAL A 90 -2.95 -2.00 -5.75
N THR A 91 -3.78 -3.03 -5.64
CA THR A 91 -3.37 -4.36 -5.17
C THR A 91 -3.52 -5.47 -6.22
N PRO A 92 -2.70 -5.48 -7.30
CA PRO A 92 -2.82 -6.51 -8.32
C PRO A 92 -2.21 -7.83 -7.82
N ALA A 93 -2.97 -8.92 -7.99
CA ALA A 93 -2.50 -10.28 -7.75
C ALA A 93 -1.90 -10.85 -9.05
N ILE A 94 -0.59 -11.08 -9.06
CA ILE A 94 0.18 -11.51 -10.24
C ILE A 94 0.99 -12.74 -9.87
N ASN A 95 0.74 -13.87 -10.54
CA ASN A 95 1.44 -15.15 -10.31
C ASN A 95 1.46 -15.58 -8.83
N GLY A 96 0.32 -15.44 -8.13
CA GLY A 96 0.20 -15.79 -6.71
C GLY A 96 0.78 -14.76 -5.73
N ARG A 97 1.28 -13.61 -6.22
CA ARG A 97 1.74 -12.50 -5.36
C ARG A 97 0.81 -11.32 -5.42
N VAL A 98 0.48 -10.78 -4.26
CA VAL A 98 -0.20 -9.50 -4.14
C VAL A 98 0.86 -8.40 -4.09
N TRP A 99 0.79 -7.47 -5.03
CA TRP A 99 1.62 -6.26 -5.02
C TRP A 99 0.83 -5.15 -4.37
N GLN A 100 1.47 -4.25 -3.62
CA GLN A 100 0.81 -3.02 -3.14
C GLN A 100 1.54 -1.82 -3.75
N ILE A 101 0.85 -1.10 -4.63
CA ILE A 101 1.45 -0.05 -5.47
C ILE A 101 0.76 1.26 -5.19
N LYS A 102 1.49 2.24 -4.65
CA LYS A 102 0.94 3.55 -4.29
C LYS A 102 0.54 4.35 -5.53
N ARG A 103 -0.61 5.01 -5.49
CA ARG A 103 -1.14 5.90 -6.52
C ARG A 103 -0.65 7.33 -6.30
N GLY A 104 -0.60 8.11 -7.37
CA GLY A 104 -0.22 9.52 -7.37
C GLY A 104 1.26 9.80 -7.17
N VAL A 105 2.12 8.78 -7.15
CA VAL A 105 3.57 8.91 -6.99
C VAL A 105 4.29 8.04 -8.03
N GLU A 106 5.53 8.40 -8.36
CA GLU A 106 6.39 7.58 -9.21
C GLU A 106 6.90 6.37 -8.40
N VAL A 107 6.70 5.17 -8.93
CA VAL A 107 7.09 3.90 -8.31
C VAL A 107 7.85 3.03 -9.29
N GLU A 108 8.88 2.36 -8.81
CA GLU A 108 9.69 1.44 -9.61
C GLU A 108 9.16 0.00 -9.46
N VAL A 109 8.69 -0.59 -10.55
CA VAL A 109 8.12 -1.96 -10.54
C VAL A 109 8.71 -2.80 -11.67
N PRO A 110 8.70 -4.14 -11.56
CA PRO A 110 9.07 -4.99 -12.69
C PRO A 110 8.17 -4.74 -13.91
N LYS A 111 8.75 -4.80 -15.11
CA LYS A 111 8.05 -4.55 -16.38
C LYS A 111 6.81 -5.42 -16.59
N PHE A 112 6.82 -6.65 -16.08
CA PHE A 112 5.64 -7.53 -16.16
C PHE A 112 4.48 -7.04 -15.27
N VAL A 113 4.79 -6.40 -14.13
CA VAL A 113 3.80 -5.80 -13.24
C VAL A 113 3.17 -4.59 -13.93
N ALA A 114 3.98 -3.69 -14.49
CA ALA A 114 3.50 -2.54 -15.26
C ALA A 114 2.57 -2.97 -16.41
N ARG A 115 3.00 -3.95 -17.21
CA ARG A 115 2.19 -4.51 -18.31
C ARG A 115 0.89 -5.15 -17.84
N HIS A 116 0.89 -5.81 -16.68
CA HIS A 116 -0.31 -6.41 -16.13
C HIS A 116 -1.33 -5.34 -15.74
N ILE A 117 -0.90 -4.30 -15.03
CA ILE A 117 -1.79 -3.21 -14.58
C ILE A 117 -2.40 -2.47 -15.78
N GLN A 118 -1.60 -2.20 -16.81
CA GLN A 118 -2.07 -1.55 -18.05
C GLN A 118 -3.15 -2.37 -18.79
N LYS A 119 -3.17 -3.69 -18.61
CA LYS A 119 -4.17 -4.58 -19.22
C LYS A 119 -5.44 -4.74 -18.40
N LEU A 120 -5.46 -4.27 -17.15
CA LEU A 120 -6.65 -4.35 -16.31
C LEU A 120 -7.71 -3.43 -16.89
N THR A 121 -8.85 -4.02 -17.29
CA THR A 121 -10.02 -3.29 -17.76
C THR A 121 -11.12 -3.32 -16.70
N GLN A 122 -12.05 -2.39 -16.82
CA GLN A 122 -13.31 -2.38 -16.09
C GLN A 122 -14.44 -2.05 -17.07
N THR A 123 -15.58 -2.70 -16.89
CA THR A 123 -16.77 -2.40 -17.66
C THR A 123 -17.47 -1.18 -17.09
N VAL A 124 -17.62 -0.13 -17.89
CA VAL A 124 -18.37 1.08 -17.55
C VAL A 124 -19.60 1.17 -18.43
N TYR A 125 -20.73 1.49 -17.83
CA TYR A 125 -22.00 1.68 -18.54
C TYR A 125 -22.18 3.15 -18.88
N LYS A 126 -21.99 3.52 -20.15
CA LYS A 126 -22.22 4.90 -20.61
C LYS A 126 -23.67 5.09 -21.07
N PRO A 127 -24.30 6.23 -20.76
CA PRO A 127 -25.63 6.54 -21.26
C PRO A 127 -25.59 6.68 -22.79
N VAL A 128 -26.57 6.08 -23.46
CA VAL A 128 -26.80 6.28 -24.90
C VAL A 128 -27.89 7.34 -25.03
N GLN A 129 -27.60 8.41 -25.77
CA GLN A 129 -28.53 9.50 -26.04
C GLN A 129 -29.06 9.42 -27.47
N ASP A 130 -30.33 9.75 -27.67
CA ASP A 130 -30.88 9.97 -29.01
C ASP A 130 -30.51 11.36 -29.57
N SER A 131 -30.95 11.67 -30.79
CA SER A 131 -30.73 12.98 -31.43
C SER A 131 -31.40 14.16 -30.71
N SER A 132 -32.28 13.89 -29.73
CA SER A 132 -32.92 14.90 -28.87
C SER A 132 -32.20 15.07 -27.52
N GLY A 133 -31.12 14.31 -27.27
CA GLY A 133 -30.37 14.32 -26.01
C GLY A 133 -31.01 13.47 -24.90
N LYS A 134 -32.12 12.77 -25.18
CA LYS A 134 -32.79 11.90 -24.21
C LYS A 134 -32.00 10.60 -24.03
N VAL A 135 -31.75 10.21 -22.78
CA VAL A 135 -31.08 8.94 -22.47
C VAL A 135 -32.04 7.78 -22.80
N ILE A 136 -31.72 7.02 -23.84
CA ILE A 136 -32.51 5.90 -24.36
C ILE A 136 -32.00 4.53 -23.89
N GLY A 137 -30.84 4.49 -23.24
CA GLY A 137 -30.30 3.24 -22.72
C GLY A 137 -28.90 3.40 -22.13
N LYS A 138 -28.27 2.26 -21.84
CA LYS A 138 -26.88 2.18 -21.38
C LYS A 138 -26.13 1.20 -22.26
N LYS A 139 -24.91 1.55 -22.67
CA LYS A 139 -24.00 0.68 -23.40
C LYS A 139 -22.83 0.31 -22.50
N ALA A 140 -22.54 -0.99 -22.41
CA ALA A 140 -21.33 -1.47 -21.76
C ALA A 140 -20.11 -1.16 -22.64
N GLU A 141 -19.08 -0.55 -22.04
CA GLU A 141 -17.81 -0.27 -22.68
C GLU A 141 -16.69 -0.72 -21.74
N GLU A 142 -15.73 -1.49 -22.27
CA GLU A 142 -14.52 -1.82 -21.52
C GLU A 142 -13.53 -0.67 -21.60
N VAL A 143 -13.17 -0.12 -20.46
CA VAL A 143 -12.16 0.94 -20.34
C VAL A 143 -11.02 0.46 -19.45
N ALA A 144 -9.84 1.09 -19.58
CA ALA A 144 -8.74 0.83 -18.67
C ALA A 144 -9.18 1.10 -17.21
N ARG A 145 -8.89 0.15 -16.32
CA ARG A 145 -9.21 0.27 -14.89
C ARG A 145 -8.36 1.31 -14.20
N PHE A 146 -7.11 1.45 -14.63
CA PHE A 146 -6.16 2.40 -14.09
C PHE A 146 -5.54 3.24 -15.20
N ASN A 147 -5.40 4.54 -14.95
CA ASN A 147 -4.60 5.41 -15.80
C ASN A 147 -3.13 5.29 -15.37
N VAL A 148 -2.33 4.59 -16.18
CA VAL A 148 -0.93 4.27 -15.89
C VAL A 148 -0.03 4.96 -16.91
N GLN A 149 0.87 5.81 -16.42
CA GLN A 149 1.95 6.39 -17.20
C GLN A 149 3.23 5.58 -16.98
N THR A 150 3.91 5.20 -18.06
CA THR A 150 5.18 4.45 -18.01
C THR A 150 6.30 5.32 -18.56
N ASN A 151 7.35 5.53 -17.76
CA ASN A 151 8.58 6.17 -18.19
C ASN A 151 9.61 5.05 -18.44
N PHE A 152 10.01 4.87 -19.70
CA PHE A 152 11.02 3.90 -20.13
C PHE A 152 12.41 4.51 -20.16
#